data_AF-A0AAE8W7L4-F1
#
_entry.id   AF-A0AAE8W7L4-F1
#
_cell.length_a   1.000
_cell.length_b   1.000
_cell.length_c   1.000
_cell.angle_alpha   90.00
_cell.angle_beta   90.00
_cell.angle_gamma   90.00
#
_symmetry.space_group_name_H-M   'P 1'
#
loop_
_entity.id
_entity.type
_entity.pdbx_description
1 polymer ?
#
loop_
_entity_poly.entity_id
_entity_poly.type
_entity_poly.pdbx_seq_one_letter_code
_entity_poly.pdbx_strand_id
1 'polypeptide(L)'
;MSASIVLAFGLAVLAWVLVVGDLVRRHRPLWHWFLAGYPVTACRVMFTWRKVAMLNDLTISKRPPRGLLGDVVVKGDPLRPIAPRIYFPRATRMGLTVLVRLHAGQTPATYLKAADALVHAWRVHAVRVTSPERGLVLLTATASDPLARPGLATAPAALLSALIGALESGGAWVMDLRLVPHWLITGATRSGKSTLLARLIAQLAPQPVALVGIDCKGGMELGLFAGRLSALATCRREAVAILSTLVVDMQDRMAACRSAGVRSIWELPDKLRPVPVVVIVDEIAELYLSDGTRESKAEAEQCSTLLLRLAQLGAALGLHLVVAGQRVGSDLGPGVTALRAQLGGRICHRVNDPGTAEMTLGDLNKDAVAVAQSITAEEQGVAVCTGPDGGWSRARSHLTTTEQAVSTARKHAEMVPELPALGRALAALEGENK
;
A
#
# COMPACT_ATOMS: atom_id res chain seq x y z
N MET A 1 -33.14 37.18 36.54
CA MET A 1 -33.41 36.10 35.57
C MET A 1 -33.78 34.85 36.34
N SER A 2 -34.95 34.26 36.09
CA SER A 2 -35.35 33.00 36.73
C SER A 2 -34.38 31.88 36.34
N ALA A 3 -34.10 30.94 37.25
CA ALA A 3 -33.21 29.81 37.00
C ALA A 3 -33.60 29.02 35.73
N SER A 4 -34.89 29.01 35.40
CA SER A 4 -35.45 28.41 34.19
C SER A 4 -34.97 29.09 32.90
N ILE A 5 -34.79 30.43 32.90
CA ILE A 5 -34.28 31.17 31.74
C ILE A 5 -32.78 30.91 31.54
N VAL A 6 -32.01 30.82 32.64
CA VAL A 6 -30.57 30.47 32.59
C VAL A 6 -30.38 29.05 32.07
N LEU A 7 -31.19 28.10 32.55
CA LEU A 7 -31.17 26.71 32.10
C LEU A 7 -31.57 26.58 30.62
N ALA A 8 -32.64 27.24 30.20
CA ALA A 8 -33.09 27.24 28.81
C ALA A 8 -32.05 27.86 27.87
N PHE A 9 -31.41 28.96 28.29
CA PHE A 9 -30.32 29.57 27.53
C PHE A 9 -29.09 28.65 27.47
N GLY A 10 -28.73 28.00 28.57
CA GLY A 10 -27.65 27.01 28.61
C GLY A 10 -27.91 25.81 27.70
N LEU A 11 -29.13 25.28 27.68
CA LEU A 11 -29.53 24.18 26.79
C LEU A 11 -29.56 24.61 25.32
N ALA A 12 -30.01 25.84 25.01
CA ALA A 12 -29.99 26.38 23.66
C ALA A 12 -28.56 26.61 23.15
N VAL A 13 -27.66 27.13 24.00
CA VAL A 13 -26.23 27.28 23.68
C VAL A 13 -25.57 25.91 23.50
N LEU A 14 -25.88 24.93 24.37
CA LEU A 14 -25.37 23.56 24.24
C LEU A 14 -25.84 22.92 22.93
N ALA A 15 -27.13 23.01 22.62
CA ALA A 15 -27.70 22.51 21.37
C ALA A 15 -27.07 23.19 20.15
N TRP A 16 -26.89 24.52 20.20
CA TRP A 16 -26.25 25.28 19.13
C TRP A 16 -24.77 24.88 18.97
N VAL A 17 -24.02 24.70 20.06
CA VAL A 17 -22.64 24.20 20.04
C VAL A 17 -22.55 22.78 19.50
N LEU A 18 -23.53 21.91 19.80
CA LEU A 18 -23.60 20.55 19.27
C LEU A 18 -23.91 20.56 17.76
N VAL A 19 -24.87 21.36 17.31
CA VAL A 19 -25.27 21.46 15.89
C VAL A 19 -24.18 22.15 15.07
N VAL A 20 -23.67 23.30 15.52
CA VAL A 20 -22.56 24.01 14.86
C VAL A 20 -21.28 23.19 14.95
N GLY A 21 -21.03 22.53 16.06
CA GLY A 21 -19.89 21.64 16.24
C GLY A 21 -19.90 20.47 15.25
N ASP A 22 -21.07 19.85 15.03
CA ASP A 22 -21.25 18.80 14.02
C ASP A 22 -21.16 19.35 12.59
N LEU A 23 -21.73 20.52 12.32
CA LEU A 23 -21.64 21.18 11.03
C LEU A 23 -20.19 21.53 10.67
N VAL A 24 -19.44 22.10 11.61
CA VAL A 24 -18.00 22.42 11.47
C VAL A 24 -17.18 21.14 11.33
N ARG A 25 -17.52 20.07 12.08
CA ARG A 25 -16.87 18.75 11.91
C ARG A 25 -17.05 18.20 10.49
N ARG A 26 -18.25 18.33 9.91
CA ARG A 26 -18.56 17.82 8.55
C ARG A 26 -17.92 18.65 7.44
N HIS A 27 -17.96 19.97 7.54
CA HIS A 27 -17.54 20.88 6.46
C HIS A 27 -16.11 21.42 6.61
N ARG A 28 -15.60 21.54 7.83
CA ARG A 28 -14.27 22.08 8.15
C ARG A 28 -13.57 21.22 9.21
N PRO A 29 -13.23 19.96 8.90
CA PRO A 29 -12.70 19.00 9.87
C PRO A 29 -11.40 19.47 10.54
N LEU A 30 -10.54 20.19 9.82
CA LEU A 30 -9.31 20.78 10.39
C LEU A 30 -9.63 21.82 11.48
N TRP A 31 -10.63 22.67 11.27
CA TRP A 31 -11.03 23.67 12.26
C TRP A 31 -11.63 23.00 13.50
N HIS A 32 -12.48 22.00 13.29
CA HIS A 32 -13.01 21.19 14.39
C HIS A 32 -11.89 20.52 15.20
N TRP A 33 -10.87 19.99 14.52
CA TRP A 33 -9.71 19.40 15.17
C TRP A 33 -8.97 20.42 16.03
N PHE A 34 -8.54 21.56 15.49
CA PHE A 34 -7.77 22.54 16.27
C PHE A 34 -8.57 23.19 17.40
N LEU A 35 -9.88 23.44 17.20
CA LEU A 35 -10.71 24.13 18.20
C LEU A 35 -11.21 23.21 19.32
N ALA A 36 -11.52 21.94 19.02
CA ALA A 36 -12.16 21.03 19.97
C ALA A 36 -11.41 19.70 20.10
N GLY A 37 -11.01 19.08 18.98
CA GLY A 37 -10.41 17.74 18.99
C GLY A 37 -9.04 17.67 19.68
N TYR A 38 -8.13 18.57 19.31
CA TYR A 38 -6.78 18.68 19.86
C TYR A 38 -6.78 18.97 21.37
N PRO A 39 -7.45 20.01 21.89
CA PRO A 39 -7.39 20.31 23.33
C PRO A 39 -7.94 19.15 24.16
N VAL A 40 -9.05 18.53 23.75
CA VAL A 40 -9.62 17.36 24.44
C VAL A 40 -8.64 16.18 24.43
N THR A 41 -8.04 15.87 23.28
CA THR A 41 -7.09 14.76 23.16
C THR A 41 -5.80 15.03 23.93
N ALA A 42 -5.25 16.25 23.86
CA ALA A 42 -4.05 16.65 24.61
C ALA A 42 -4.26 16.56 26.12
N CYS A 43 -5.41 17.04 26.62
CA CYS A 43 -5.79 16.84 28.02
C CYS A 43 -5.87 15.35 28.37
N ARG A 44 -6.51 14.53 27.53
CA ARG A 44 -6.61 13.08 27.76
C ARG A 44 -5.22 12.43 27.84
N VAL A 45 -4.31 12.77 26.93
CA VAL A 45 -2.91 12.30 26.96
C VAL A 45 -2.27 12.64 28.31
N MET A 46 -2.32 13.91 28.72
CA MET A 46 -1.70 14.37 29.97
C MET A 46 -2.30 13.69 31.22
N PHE A 47 -3.63 13.55 31.29
CA PHE A 47 -4.30 12.96 32.45
C PHE A 47 -4.15 11.43 32.52
N THR A 48 -4.11 10.75 31.39
CA THR A 48 -4.03 9.27 31.36
C THR A 48 -2.59 8.75 31.37
N TRP A 49 -1.61 9.56 30.99
CA TRP A 49 -0.22 9.13 30.77
C TRP A 49 0.34 8.26 31.89
N ARG A 50 0.27 8.73 33.15
CA ARG A 50 0.84 8.00 34.29
C ARG A 50 0.22 6.63 34.48
N LYS A 51 -1.11 6.52 34.30
CA LYS A 51 -1.85 5.27 34.45
C LYS A 51 -1.52 4.29 33.32
N VAL A 52 -1.53 4.76 32.08
CA VAL A 52 -1.23 3.94 30.90
C VAL A 52 0.22 3.44 30.95
N ALA A 53 1.15 4.32 31.33
CA ALA A 53 2.56 3.95 31.48
C ALA A 53 2.77 2.86 32.54
N MET A 54 2.03 2.92 33.65
CA MET A 54 2.12 1.91 34.72
C MET A 54 1.53 0.56 34.30
N LEU A 55 0.40 0.55 33.60
CA LEU A 55 -0.28 -0.68 33.18
C LEU A 55 0.41 -1.40 32.01
N ASN A 56 1.31 -0.73 31.29
CA ASN A 56 1.99 -1.27 30.12
C ASN A 56 3.52 -1.32 30.30
N ASP A 57 3.98 -1.44 31.55
CA ASP A 57 5.40 -1.60 31.91
C ASP A 57 6.34 -0.52 31.32
N LEU A 58 5.82 0.68 31.09
CA LEU A 58 6.60 1.84 30.65
C LEU A 58 7.23 2.59 31.82
N THR A 59 7.09 2.09 33.05
CA THR A 59 7.65 2.72 34.25
C THR A 59 8.94 2.03 34.70
N ILE A 60 9.80 2.76 35.40
CA ILE A 60 10.98 2.16 36.05
C ILE A 60 10.83 2.21 37.58
N SER A 61 11.45 1.24 38.26
CA SER A 61 11.69 1.29 39.70
C SER A 61 13.08 1.83 39.99
N LYS A 62 13.21 2.78 40.92
CA LYS A 62 14.52 3.29 41.38
C LYS A 62 15.24 2.35 42.35
N ARG A 63 14.53 1.39 42.96
CA ARG A 63 15.12 0.41 43.88
C ARG A 63 15.05 -0.97 43.25
N PRO A 64 16.11 -1.79 43.36
CA PRO A 64 16.01 -3.18 42.97
C PRO A 64 14.82 -3.79 43.73
N PRO A 65 14.02 -4.68 43.11
CA PRO A 65 12.90 -5.33 43.80
C PRO A 65 13.36 -6.24 44.95
N ARG A 66 14.66 -6.30 45.23
CA ARG A 66 15.28 -7.12 46.27
C ARG A 66 15.37 -6.31 47.55
N GLY A 67 14.58 -6.71 48.54
CA GLY A 67 14.79 -6.38 49.95
C GLY A 67 15.24 -7.64 50.69
N LEU A 68 16.12 -7.50 51.68
CA LEU A 68 16.40 -8.56 52.64
C LEU A 68 15.35 -8.48 53.75
N LEU A 69 14.62 -9.57 53.97
CA LEU A 69 13.76 -9.75 55.14
C LEU A 69 14.40 -10.88 55.96
N GLY A 70 15.24 -10.53 56.94
CA GLY A 70 16.18 -11.49 57.54
C GLY A 70 17.19 -11.98 56.49
N ASP A 71 17.33 -13.29 56.34
CA ASP A 71 18.24 -13.93 55.37
C ASP A 71 17.58 -14.23 54.00
N VAL A 72 16.31 -13.84 53.82
CA VAL A 72 15.56 -14.14 52.59
C VAL A 72 15.57 -12.91 51.66
N VAL A 73 16.03 -13.12 50.42
CA VAL A 73 15.91 -12.13 49.35
C VAL A 73 14.48 -12.13 48.83
N VAL A 74 13.67 -11.19 49.30
CA VAL A 74 12.29 -11.01 48.84
C VAL A 74 12.29 -10.15 47.58
N LYS A 75 11.68 -10.66 46.51
CA LYS A 75 11.45 -9.93 45.25
C LYS A 75 10.05 -9.31 45.29
N GLY A 76 9.93 -8.06 45.74
CA GLY A 76 8.66 -7.34 45.85
C GLY A 76 8.35 -6.45 44.64
N ASP A 77 7.07 -6.15 44.42
CA ASP A 77 6.64 -5.17 43.42
C ASP A 77 7.05 -3.74 43.84
N PRO A 78 7.48 -2.90 42.89
CA PRO A 78 8.00 -1.58 43.21
C PRO A 78 6.90 -0.66 43.75
N LEU A 79 7.07 -0.20 45.00
CA LEU A 79 6.10 0.63 45.72
C LEU A 79 5.79 1.99 45.08
N ARG A 80 6.66 2.52 44.20
CA ARG A 80 6.49 3.80 43.51
C ARG A 80 7.11 3.78 42.10
N PRO A 81 6.41 3.23 41.10
CA PRO A 81 6.88 3.26 39.72
C PRO A 81 6.95 4.71 39.19
N ILE A 82 8.03 5.04 38.48
CA ILE A 82 8.23 6.37 37.89
C ILE A 82 7.95 6.28 36.40
N ALA A 83 6.91 7.02 35.96
CA ALA A 83 6.59 7.14 34.54
C ALA A 83 7.65 7.95 33.79
N PRO A 84 7.83 7.71 32.48
CA PRO A 84 8.68 8.52 31.63
C PRO A 84 8.14 9.96 31.58
N ARG A 85 9.02 10.94 31.41
CA ARG A 85 8.57 12.32 31.22
C ARG A 85 8.10 12.50 29.78
N ILE A 86 6.91 13.07 29.63
CA ILE A 86 6.38 13.51 28.34
C ILE A 86 6.41 15.03 28.24
N TYR A 87 6.69 15.52 27.04
CA TYR A 87 6.50 16.92 26.70
C TYR A 87 5.03 17.17 26.37
N PHE A 88 4.59 18.43 26.46
CA PHE A 88 3.22 18.81 26.13
C PHE A 88 2.87 18.39 24.69
N PRO A 89 1.71 17.73 24.46
CA PRO A 89 1.33 17.26 23.14
C PRO A 89 1.27 18.40 22.12
N ARG A 90 1.95 18.25 20.98
CA ARG A 90 1.93 19.25 19.90
C ARG A 90 0.89 18.88 18.86
N ALA A 91 0.03 19.82 18.48
CA ALA A 91 -0.97 19.59 17.45
C ALA A 91 -0.32 19.36 16.07
N THR A 92 -0.87 18.42 15.32
CA THR A 92 -0.62 18.25 13.87
C THR A 92 -1.94 18.36 13.12
N ARG A 93 -1.89 18.40 11.78
CA ARG A 93 -3.11 18.46 10.96
C ARG A 93 -4.03 17.24 11.12
N MET A 94 -3.46 16.08 11.46
CA MET A 94 -4.18 14.80 11.52
C MET A 94 -4.25 14.22 12.93
N GLY A 95 -3.76 14.94 13.94
CA GLY A 95 -3.66 14.43 15.29
C GLY A 95 -2.70 15.24 16.15
N LEU A 96 -1.89 14.56 16.95
CA LEU A 96 -0.90 15.18 17.81
C LEU A 96 0.38 14.35 17.92
N THR A 97 1.47 14.98 18.35
CA THR A 97 2.72 14.30 18.69
C THR A 97 3.06 14.49 20.16
N VAL A 98 3.59 13.43 20.78
CA VAL A 98 4.05 13.43 22.16
C VAL A 98 5.49 12.95 22.17
N LEU A 99 6.40 13.83 22.57
CA LEU A 99 7.79 13.46 22.77
C LEU A 99 7.93 12.86 24.18
N VAL A 100 8.56 11.69 24.27
CA VAL A 100 8.83 10.96 25.50
C VAL A 100 10.33 10.89 25.71
N ARG A 101 10.79 11.23 26.91
CA ARG A 101 12.18 11.00 27.32
C ARG A 101 12.28 9.66 28.03
N LEU A 102 13.04 8.74 27.42
CA LEU A 102 13.27 7.40 27.95
C LEU A 102 14.07 7.46 29.25
N HIS A 103 13.75 6.56 30.17
CA HIS A 103 14.62 6.26 31.30
C HIS A 103 15.73 5.30 30.89
N ALA A 104 16.81 5.25 31.67
CA ALA A 104 17.90 4.29 31.45
C ALA A 104 17.35 2.85 31.45
N GLY A 105 17.77 2.04 30.47
CA GLY A 105 17.32 0.66 30.29
C GLY A 105 16.00 0.49 29.53
N GLN A 106 15.28 1.57 29.22
CA GLN A 106 14.10 1.49 28.35
C GLN A 106 14.51 1.53 26.87
N THR A 107 13.72 0.83 26.04
CA THR A 107 13.90 0.80 24.60
C THR A 107 12.61 1.22 23.88
N PRO A 108 12.69 1.71 22.63
CA PRO A 108 11.49 1.99 21.83
C PRO A 108 10.55 0.78 21.66
N ALA A 109 11.08 -0.44 21.74
CA ALA A 109 10.31 -1.67 21.61
C ALA A 109 9.20 -1.81 22.67
N THR A 110 9.42 -1.33 23.91
CA THR A 110 8.38 -1.36 24.94
C THR A 110 7.20 -0.44 24.59
N TYR A 111 7.47 0.68 23.94
CA TYR A 111 6.43 1.62 23.50
C TYR A 111 5.66 1.10 22.30
N LEU A 112 6.32 0.38 21.40
CA LEU A 112 5.65 -0.33 20.31
C LEU A 112 4.63 -1.34 20.84
N LYS A 113 4.98 -2.12 21.87
CA LYS A 113 4.04 -3.05 22.53
C LYS A 113 2.86 -2.35 23.20
N ALA A 114 3.08 -1.16 23.75
CA ALA A 114 2.05 -0.37 24.43
C ALA A 114 1.19 0.49 23.47
N ALA A 115 1.48 0.49 22.16
CA ALA A 115 0.84 1.39 21.20
C ALA A 115 -0.69 1.23 21.18
N ASP A 116 -1.19 0.01 21.21
CA ASP A 116 -2.62 -0.28 21.19
C ASP A 116 -3.34 0.23 22.46
N ALA A 117 -2.74 0.03 23.63
CA ALA A 117 -3.25 0.59 24.87
C ALA A 117 -3.29 2.13 24.84
N LEU A 118 -2.30 2.78 24.21
CA LEU A 118 -2.28 4.23 24.01
C LEU A 118 -3.40 4.69 23.06
N VAL A 119 -3.66 3.95 21.98
CA VAL A 119 -4.78 4.20 21.04
C VAL A 119 -6.09 4.26 21.79
N HIS A 120 -6.39 3.23 22.59
CA HIS A 120 -7.62 3.14 23.38
C HIS A 120 -7.69 4.20 24.49
N ALA A 121 -6.60 4.40 25.22
CA ALA A 121 -6.57 5.38 26.31
C ALA A 121 -6.74 6.82 25.81
N TRP A 122 -6.17 7.14 24.65
CA TRP A 122 -6.25 8.47 24.06
C TRP A 122 -7.46 8.66 23.14
N ARG A 123 -8.21 7.59 22.84
CA ARG A 123 -9.32 7.56 21.87
C ARG A 123 -8.93 8.22 20.54
N VAL A 124 -7.78 7.81 20.04
CA VAL A 124 -7.24 8.20 18.74
C VAL A 124 -7.37 7.01 17.79
N HIS A 125 -7.18 7.23 16.50
CA HIS A 125 -7.23 6.17 15.50
C HIS A 125 -5.99 5.25 15.55
N ALA A 126 -4.79 5.84 15.68
CA ALA A 126 -3.54 5.10 15.69
C ALA A 126 -2.47 5.83 16.50
N VAL A 127 -1.49 5.09 17.03
CA VAL A 127 -0.28 5.65 17.66
C VAL A 127 0.95 5.02 17.02
N ARG A 128 1.73 5.81 16.28
CA ARG A 128 3.00 5.39 15.70
C ARG A 128 4.15 5.76 16.63
N VAL A 129 5.06 4.82 16.84
CA VAL A 129 6.25 5.01 17.68
C VAL A 129 7.47 5.12 16.78
N THR A 130 8.23 6.22 16.93
CA THR A 130 9.51 6.42 16.24
C THR A 130 10.57 6.88 17.25
N SER A 131 11.85 6.68 16.95
CA SER A 131 12.96 7.12 17.79
C SER A 131 13.82 8.08 16.99
N PRO A 132 13.55 9.40 17.02
CA PRO A 132 14.31 10.36 16.20
C PRO A 132 15.79 10.40 16.59
N GLU A 133 16.08 10.23 17.88
CA GLU A 133 17.43 10.19 18.44
C GLU A 133 17.48 9.19 19.61
N ARG A 134 18.69 8.85 20.07
CA ARG A 134 18.88 7.94 21.22
C ARG A 134 18.31 8.57 22.49
N GLY A 135 17.54 7.80 23.25
CA GLY A 135 16.93 8.25 24.52
C GLY A 135 15.63 9.05 24.38
N LEU A 136 15.13 9.23 23.16
CA LEU A 136 13.85 9.87 22.87
C LEU A 136 12.94 8.95 22.06
N VAL A 137 11.65 8.98 22.39
CA VAL A 137 10.60 8.34 21.60
C VAL A 137 9.58 9.40 21.21
N LEU A 138 9.27 9.48 19.93
CA LEU A 138 8.20 10.31 19.39
C LEU A 138 6.98 9.44 19.13
N LEU A 139 5.91 9.70 19.88
CA LEU A 139 4.59 9.10 19.70
C LEU A 139 3.76 10.00 18.81
N THR A 140 3.41 9.54 17.62
CA THR A 140 2.53 10.26 16.70
C THR A 140 1.14 9.65 16.78
N ALA A 141 0.20 10.36 17.41
CA ALA A 141 -1.18 9.92 17.57
C ALA A 141 -2.07 10.54 16.49
N THR A 142 -2.67 9.71 15.64
CA THR A 142 -3.56 10.15 14.57
C THR A 142 -5.00 10.16 15.08
N ALA A 143 -5.70 11.30 15.04
CA ALA A 143 -6.99 11.46 15.70
C ALA A 143 -8.16 10.78 14.98
N SER A 144 -8.12 10.75 13.65
CA SER A 144 -9.13 10.15 12.79
C SER A 144 -8.43 9.37 11.68
N ASP A 145 -9.10 8.39 11.08
CA ASP A 145 -8.54 7.66 9.94
C ASP A 145 -8.14 8.65 8.82
N PRO A 146 -6.83 8.80 8.54
CA PRO A 146 -6.35 9.73 7.50
C PRO A 146 -6.77 9.28 6.11
N LEU A 147 -7.08 7.98 5.96
CA LEU A 147 -7.52 7.38 4.72
C LEU A 147 -9.03 7.46 4.53
N ALA A 148 -9.83 7.91 5.51
CA ALA A 148 -11.29 8.01 5.33
C ALA A 148 -11.68 9.04 4.25
N ARG A 149 -10.90 10.13 4.14
CA ARG A 149 -11.04 11.16 3.10
C ARG A 149 -9.65 11.63 2.70
N PRO A 150 -8.89 10.81 1.95
CA PRO A 150 -7.56 11.19 1.54
C PRO A 150 -7.70 12.40 0.64
N GLY A 151 -6.94 13.46 0.92
CA GLY A 151 -6.86 14.59 0.00
C GLY A 151 -6.31 14.14 -1.37
N LEU A 152 -6.38 15.03 -2.36
CA LEU A 152 -5.62 14.84 -3.59
C LEU A 152 -4.15 15.13 -3.29
N ALA A 153 -3.41 14.07 -2.98
CA ALA A 153 -1.96 14.17 -2.94
C ALA A 153 -1.44 14.56 -4.34
N THR A 154 -0.31 15.25 -4.39
CA THR A 154 0.36 15.60 -5.65
C THR A 154 1.75 15.00 -5.63
N ALA A 155 2.22 14.57 -6.80
CA ALA A 155 3.57 14.08 -7.01
C ALA A 155 4.10 14.66 -8.33
N PRO A 156 5.41 14.94 -8.43
CA PRO A 156 6.03 15.31 -9.70
C PRO A 156 5.78 14.24 -10.76
N ALA A 157 5.54 14.67 -12.01
CA ALA A 157 5.48 13.74 -13.12
C ALA A 157 6.88 13.14 -13.37
N ALA A 158 6.96 11.82 -13.43
CA ALA A 158 8.17 11.09 -13.79
C ALA A 158 7.80 9.91 -14.68
N LEU A 159 8.68 9.58 -15.65
CA LEU A 159 8.50 8.43 -16.52
C LEU A 159 8.41 7.15 -15.69
N LEU A 160 7.44 6.29 -16.00
CA LEU A 160 7.14 5.04 -15.31
C LEU A 160 6.73 5.22 -13.83
N SER A 161 6.27 6.42 -13.47
CA SER A 161 5.77 6.74 -12.14
C SER A 161 4.28 7.08 -12.20
N ALA A 162 3.51 6.56 -11.25
CA ALA A 162 2.06 6.73 -11.18
C ALA A 162 1.62 7.15 -9.78
N LEU A 163 0.87 8.26 -9.69
CA LEU A 163 0.22 8.67 -8.45
C LEU A 163 -1.05 7.82 -8.22
N ILE A 164 -0.94 6.87 -7.30
CA ILE A 164 -2.01 5.92 -6.98
C ILE A 164 -3.02 6.51 -6.00
N GLY A 165 -2.55 7.23 -4.99
CA GLY A 165 -3.44 7.77 -3.95
C GLY A 165 -2.70 8.49 -2.83
N ALA A 166 -3.12 8.24 -1.60
CA ALA A 166 -2.51 8.84 -0.41
C ALA A 166 -2.10 7.78 0.62
N LEU A 167 -0.96 8.01 1.25
CA LEU A 167 -0.48 7.23 2.40
C LEU A 167 -1.20 7.69 3.68
N GLU A 168 -1.22 6.84 4.70
CA GLU A 168 -1.74 7.19 6.03
C GLU A 168 -0.95 8.33 6.70
N SER A 169 0.29 8.54 6.25
CA SER A 169 1.13 9.68 6.66
C SER A 169 0.64 11.02 6.09
N GLY A 170 -0.31 11.00 5.15
CA GLY A 170 -0.78 12.15 4.38
C GLY A 170 0.06 12.46 3.13
N GLY A 171 1.12 11.69 2.88
CA GLY A 171 1.95 11.82 1.68
C GLY A 171 1.30 11.21 0.43
N ALA A 172 1.88 11.52 -0.74
CA ALA A 172 1.49 10.89 -2.00
C ALA A 172 1.88 9.41 -2.00
N TRP A 173 0.92 8.55 -2.33
CA TRP A 173 1.22 7.15 -2.62
C TRP A 173 1.54 7.02 -4.10
N VAL A 174 2.83 6.89 -4.40
CA VAL A 174 3.35 6.81 -5.76
C VAL A 174 3.90 5.41 -6.01
N MET A 175 3.55 4.85 -7.15
CA MET A 175 4.12 3.60 -7.66
C MET A 175 5.12 3.96 -8.76
N ASP A 176 6.40 3.80 -8.46
CA ASP A 176 7.51 4.10 -9.38
C ASP A 176 8.14 2.79 -9.86
N LEU A 177 7.94 2.47 -11.14
CA LEU A 177 8.44 1.23 -11.75
C LEU A 177 9.94 1.30 -12.06
N ARG A 178 10.58 2.47 -12.04
CA ARG A 178 12.05 2.55 -12.14
C ARG A 178 12.72 2.21 -10.81
N LEU A 179 12.07 2.56 -9.69
CA LEU A 179 12.55 2.23 -8.36
C LEU A 179 12.19 0.79 -7.96
N VAL A 180 10.95 0.37 -8.22
CA VAL A 180 10.44 -0.97 -7.92
C VAL A 180 9.90 -1.58 -9.21
N PRO A 181 10.68 -2.37 -9.95
CA PRO A 181 10.34 -2.81 -11.31
C PRO A 181 9.13 -3.71 -11.43
N HIS A 182 8.85 -4.50 -10.41
CA HIS A 182 7.82 -5.53 -10.46
C HIS A 182 6.97 -5.52 -9.19
N TRP A 183 5.65 -5.59 -9.36
CA TRP A 183 4.66 -5.45 -8.29
C TRP A 183 3.71 -6.63 -8.22
N LEU A 184 3.37 -7.03 -6.99
CA LEU A 184 2.28 -7.94 -6.66
C LEU A 184 1.17 -7.15 -5.95
N ILE A 185 -0.04 -7.22 -6.50
CA ILE A 185 -1.24 -6.55 -5.98
C ILE A 185 -2.29 -7.61 -5.68
N THR A 186 -2.67 -7.76 -4.41
CA THR A 186 -3.73 -8.68 -4.01
C THR A 186 -4.92 -7.97 -3.40
N GLY A 187 -6.09 -8.59 -3.53
CA GLY A 187 -7.32 -8.05 -2.95
C GLY A 187 -8.56 -8.78 -3.40
N ALA A 188 -9.47 -9.01 -2.47
CA ALA A 188 -10.77 -9.61 -2.74
C ALA A 188 -11.63 -8.74 -3.69
N THR A 189 -12.75 -9.29 -4.15
CA THR A 189 -13.76 -8.53 -4.89
C THR A 189 -14.21 -7.29 -4.12
N ARG A 190 -14.36 -6.17 -4.83
CA ARG A 190 -14.73 -4.84 -4.28
C ARG A 190 -13.80 -4.31 -3.18
N SER A 191 -12.55 -4.77 -3.10
CA SER A 191 -11.56 -4.28 -2.13
C SER A 191 -10.85 -2.99 -2.58
N GLY A 192 -10.81 -2.72 -3.89
CA GLY A 192 -10.09 -1.60 -4.50
C GLY A 192 -9.03 -2.00 -5.52
N LYS A 193 -8.76 -3.31 -5.70
CA LYS A 193 -7.79 -3.86 -6.66
C LYS A 193 -7.98 -3.34 -8.10
N SER A 194 -9.15 -3.58 -8.71
CA SER A 194 -9.41 -3.18 -10.11
C SER A 194 -9.30 -1.65 -10.29
N THR A 195 -9.80 -0.89 -9.32
CA THR A 195 -9.68 0.57 -9.31
C THR A 195 -8.24 1.05 -9.23
N LEU A 196 -7.39 0.38 -8.46
CA LEU A 196 -5.95 0.68 -8.38
C LEU A 196 -5.26 0.40 -9.71
N LEU A 197 -5.56 -0.72 -10.38
CA LEU A 197 -5.03 -1.02 -11.72
C LEU A 197 -5.49 0.01 -12.76
N ALA A 198 -6.78 0.37 -12.75
CA ALA A 198 -7.31 1.41 -13.62
C ALA A 198 -6.63 2.76 -13.36
N ARG A 199 -6.36 3.09 -12.09
CA ARG A 199 -5.64 4.31 -11.71
C ARG A 199 -4.20 4.30 -12.23
N LEU A 200 -3.49 3.18 -12.07
CA LEU A 200 -2.14 2.98 -12.58
C LEU A 200 -2.11 3.20 -14.11
N ILE A 201 -2.98 2.52 -14.85
CA ILE A 201 -3.05 2.63 -16.31
C ILE A 201 -3.38 4.06 -16.71
N ALA A 202 -4.31 4.72 -16.04
CA ALA A 202 -4.67 6.12 -16.33
C ALA A 202 -3.51 7.11 -16.09
N GLN A 203 -2.63 6.84 -15.12
CA GLN A 203 -1.45 7.67 -14.86
C GLN A 203 -0.28 7.37 -15.81
N LEU A 204 -0.19 6.14 -16.33
CA LEU A 204 0.81 5.75 -17.31
C LEU A 204 0.40 6.05 -18.76
N ALA A 205 -0.89 6.11 -19.05
CA ALA A 205 -1.45 6.42 -20.37
C ALA A 205 -0.84 7.66 -21.06
N PRO A 206 -0.67 8.82 -20.38
CA PRO A 206 -0.07 10.00 -21.00
C PRO A 206 1.46 9.91 -21.20
N GLN A 207 2.11 8.81 -20.81
CA GLN A 207 3.56 8.64 -20.86
C GLN A 207 3.98 7.85 -22.12
N PRO A 208 5.22 8.02 -22.61
CA PRO A 208 5.77 7.24 -23.72
C PRO A 208 6.14 5.83 -23.27
N VAL A 209 5.13 5.03 -22.93
CA VAL A 209 5.26 3.67 -22.40
C VAL A 209 4.32 2.73 -23.15
N ALA A 210 4.78 1.51 -23.43
CA ALA A 210 3.93 0.47 -23.98
C ALA A 210 3.20 -0.24 -22.84
N LEU A 211 1.88 -0.34 -22.95
CA LEU A 211 1.03 -0.96 -21.94
C LEU A 211 0.47 -2.25 -22.50
N VAL A 212 0.76 -3.37 -21.85
CA VAL A 212 0.32 -4.70 -22.29
C VAL A 212 -0.60 -5.28 -21.23
N GLY A 213 -1.84 -5.60 -21.60
CA GLY A 213 -2.82 -6.19 -20.69
C GLY A 213 -2.90 -7.70 -20.84
N ILE A 214 -3.03 -8.42 -19.72
CA ILE A 214 -3.38 -9.83 -19.66
C ILE A 214 -4.60 -9.96 -18.74
N ASP A 215 -5.75 -10.21 -19.33
CA ASP A 215 -7.04 -10.33 -18.66
C ASP A 215 -7.78 -11.55 -19.20
N CYS A 216 -7.40 -12.72 -18.70
CA CYS A 216 -7.97 -14.01 -19.10
C CYS A 216 -9.42 -14.24 -18.62
N LYS A 217 -10.07 -13.20 -18.08
CA LYS A 217 -11.52 -13.20 -17.79
C LYS A 217 -12.30 -12.54 -18.93
N GLY A 218 -11.83 -12.72 -20.16
CA GLY A 218 -12.47 -12.16 -21.37
C GLY A 218 -12.27 -10.65 -21.56
N GLY A 219 -11.27 -10.04 -20.91
CA GLY A 219 -10.98 -8.60 -21.08
C GLY A 219 -11.95 -7.66 -20.38
N MET A 220 -12.72 -8.13 -19.39
CA MET A 220 -13.77 -7.35 -18.72
C MET A 220 -13.25 -6.10 -17.98
N GLU A 221 -12.03 -6.12 -17.48
CA GLU A 221 -11.45 -5.03 -16.68
C GLU A 221 -10.45 -4.23 -17.53
N LEU A 222 -9.48 -4.90 -18.15
CA LEU A 222 -8.43 -4.24 -18.93
C LEU A 222 -8.92 -3.79 -20.32
N GLY A 223 -9.99 -4.39 -20.85
CA GLY A 223 -10.58 -4.01 -22.13
C GLY A 223 -11.11 -2.57 -22.17
N LEU A 224 -11.41 -1.97 -20.99
CA LEU A 224 -11.74 -0.54 -20.87
C LEU A 224 -10.63 0.37 -21.41
N PHE A 225 -9.39 -0.13 -21.44
CA PHE A 225 -8.21 0.58 -21.90
C PHE A 225 -7.71 0.12 -23.27
N ALA A 226 -8.45 -0.74 -24.00
CA ALA A 226 -8.00 -1.35 -25.25
C ALA A 226 -7.42 -0.33 -26.25
N GLY A 227 -8.04 0.85 -26.38
CA GLY A 227 -7.55 1.93 -27.25
C GLY A 227 -6.18 2.54 -26.89
N ARG A 228 -5.67 2.27 -25.68
CA ARG A 228 -4.34 2.70 -25.20
C ARG A 228 -3.37 1.53 -24.98
N LEU A 229 -3.84 0.29 -25.00
CA LEU A 229 -2.97 -0.88 -24.83
C LEU A 229 -2.25 -1.19 -26.15
N SER A 230 -0.95 -1.47 -26.06
CA SER A 230 -0.15 -1.98 -27.19
C SER A 230 -0.52 -3.42 -27.55
N ALA A 231 -1.04 -4.19 -26.58
CA ALA A 231 -1.61 -5.52 -26.78
C ALA A 231 -2.52 -5.88 -25.58
N LEU A 232 -3.51 -6.73 -25.82
CA LEU A 232 -4.39 -7.29 -24.79
C LEU A 232 -4.58 -8.78 -25.05
N ALA A 233 -4.23 -9.62 -24.09
CA ALA A 233 -4.61 -11.03 -24.07
C ALA A 233 -5.89 -11.22 -23.26
N THR A 234 -6.86 -11.92 -23.85
CA THR A 234 -8.16 -12.26 -23.27
C THR A 234 -8.28 -13.73 -22.89
N CYS A 235 -7.31 -14.55 -23.31
CA CYS A 235 -7.18 -15.97 -22.95
C CYS A 235 -5.71 -16.35 -22.69
N ARG A 236 -5.48 -17.55 -22.14
CA ARG A 236 -4.13 -18.01 -21.78
C ARG A 236 -3.21 -18.21 -22.99
N ARG A 237 -3.74 -18.77 -24.08
CA ARG A 237 -2.99 -18.96 -25.34
C ARG A 237 -2.44 -17.65 -25.90
N GLU A 238 -3.26 -16.59 -25.92
CA GLU A 238 -2.81 -15.24 -26.28
C GLU A 238 -1.75 -14.69 -25.32
N ALA A 239 -1.91 -14.93 -24.01
CA ALA A 239 -0.93 -14.52 -23.00
C ALA A 239 0.42 -15.19 -23.25
N VAL A 240 0.46 -16.48 -23.56
CA VAL A 240 1.69 -17.21 -23.93
C VAL A 240 2.37 -16.56 -25.15
N ALA A 241 1.61 -16.23 -26.20
CA ALA A 241 2.16 -15.61 -27.41
C ALA A 241 2.76 -14.21 -27.15
N ILE A 242 2.04 -13.38 -26.39
CA ILE A 242 2.54 -12.06 -25.97
C ILE A 242 3.80 -12.20 -25.12
N LEU A 243 3.77 -13.02 -24.07
CA LEU A 243 4.89 -13.18 -23.15
C LEU A 243 6.12 -13.76 -23.84
N SER A 244 5.94 -14.71 -24.76
CA SER A 244 7.03 -15.27 -25.57
C SER A 244 7.69 -14.21 -26.43
N THR A 245 6.88 -13.35 -27.06
CA THR A 245 7.36 -12.23 -27.87
C THR A 245 8.12 -11.21 -27.04
N LEU A 246 7.65 -10.90 -25.83
CA LEU A 246 8.35 -10.01 -24.91
C LEU A 246 9.67 -10.59 -24.41
N VAL A 247 9.77 -11.92 -24.24
CA VAL A 247 11.04 -12.58 -23.91
C VAL A 247 12.05 -12.48 -25.05
N VAL A 248 11.60 -12.55 -26.32
CA VAL A 248 12.47 -12.30 -27.48
C VAL A 248 12.93 -10.84 -27.51
N ASP A 249 12.00 -9.88 -27.38
CA ASP A 249 12.34 -8.45 -27.29
C ASP A 249 13.33 -8.18 -26.15
N MET A 250 13.16 -8.81 -25.00
CA MET A 250 14.10 -8.74 -23.89
C MET A 250 15.52 -9.17 -24.30
N GLN A 251 15.67 -10.26 -25.08
CA GLN A 251 16.96 -10.74 -25.55
C GLN A 251 17.61 -9.76 -26.54
N ASP A 252 16.81 -9.15 -27.41
CA ASP A 252 17.27 -8.14 -28.36
C ASP A 252 17.74 -6.87 -27.66
N ARG A 253 16.98 -6.39 -26.67
CA ARG A 253 17.39 -5.26 -25.80
C ARG A 253 18.70 -5.56 -25.09
N MET A 254 18.85 -6.78 -24.58
CA MET A 254 20.08 -7.22 -23.91
C MET A 254 21.26 -7.23 -24.88
N ALA A 255 21.06 -7.67 -26.13
CA ALA A 255 22.08 -7.63 -27.17
C ALA A 255 22.49 -6.18 -27.52
N ALA A 256 21.52 -5.27 -27.65
CA ALA A 256 21.78 -3.86 -27.90
C ALA A 256 22.62 -3.22 -26.79
N CYS A 257 22.28 -3.48 -25.52
CA CYS A 257 23.07 -3.00 -24.37
C CYS A 257 24.51 -3.53 -24.39
N ARG A 258 24.69 -4.83 -24.67
CA ARG A 258 26.03 -5.45 -24.78
C ARG A 258 26.86 -4.81 -25.90
N SER A 259 26.27 -4.61 -27.08
CA SER A 259 26.96 -3.98 -28.21
C SER A 259 27.38 -2.54 -27.92
N ALA A 260 26.64 -1.82 -27.08
CA ALA A 260 26.97 -0.48 -26.62
C ALA A 260 27.86 -0.45 -25.36
N GLY A 261 28.19 -1.59 -24.76
CA GLY A 261 29.01 -1.68 -23.55
C GLY A 261 28.32 -1.18 -22.27
N VAL A 262 26.99 -1.09 -22.25
CA VAL A 262 26.20 -0.59 -21.11
C VAL A 262 25.41 -1.70 -20.43
N ARG A 263 24.95 -1.46 -19.19
CA ARG A 263 24.24 -2.46 -18.39
C ARG A 263 22.73 -2.36 -18.51
N SER A 264 22.21 -1.23 -18.97
CA SER A 264 20.78 -0.96 -19.06
C SER A 264 20.40 -0.15 -20.29
N ILE A 265 19.16 -0.33 -20.77
CA ILE A 265 18.62 0.50 -21.85
C ILE A 265 18.55 1.99 -21.47
N TRP A 266 18.53 2.30 -20.18
CA TRP A 266 18.51 3.67 -19.68
C TRP A 266 19.81 4.42 -19.96
N GLU A 267 20.91 3.69 -20.16
CA GLU A 267 22.23 4.23 -20.51
C GLU A 267 22.44 4.34 -22.03
N LEU A 268 21.55 3.74 -22.83
CA LEU A 268 21.59 3.89 -24.28
C LEU A 268 21.26 5.34 -24.68
N PRO A 269 21.82 5.84 -25.79
CA PRO A 269 21.40 7.11 -26.38
C PRO A 269 19.89 7.13 -26.64
N ASP A 270 19.23 8.28 -26.43
CA ASP A 270 17.76 8.39 -26.51
C ASP A 270 17.19 7.87 -27.85
N LYS A 271 17.89 8.08 -28.97
CA LYS A 271 17.49 7.60 -30.30
C LYS A 271 17.52 6.07 -30.46
N LEU A 272 18.30 5.39 -29.64
CA LEU A 272 18.45 3.93 -29.65
C LEU A 272 17.72 3.27 -28.49
N ARG A 273 17.19 4.04 -27.53
CA ARG A 273 16.52 3.52 -26.34
C ARG A 273 15.17 2.92 -26.73
N PRO A 274 14.95 1.61 -26.53
CA PRO A 274 13.66 0.99 -26.74
C PRO A 274 12.61 1.56 -25.78
N VAL A 275 11.36 1.64 -26.23
CA VAL A 275 10.25 2.09 -25.39
C VAL A 275 10.07 1.11 -24.23
N PRO A 276 9.94 1.58 -22.98
CA PRO A 276 9.68 0.70 -21.84
C PRO A 276 8.28 0.09 -21.92
N VAL A 277 8.17 -1.16 -21.48
CA VAL A 277 6.93 -1.95 -21.50
C VAL A 277 6.49 -2.24 -20.07
N VAL A 278 5.21 -2.02 -19.78
CA VAL A 278 4.57 -2.43 -18.53
C VAL A 278 3.53 -3.50 -18.86
N VAL A 279 3.74 -4.71 -18.37
CA VAL A 279 2.79 -5.82 -18.48
C VAL A 279 1.91 -5.82 -17.23
N ILE A 280 0.61 -5.68 -17.41
CA ILE A 280 -0.39 -5.71 -16.35
C ILE A 280 -1.18 -7.01 -16.46
N VAL A 281 -1.12 -7.84 -15.42
CA VAL A 281 -1.91 -9.07 -15.29
C VAL A 281 -3.02 -8.81 -14.28
N ASP A 282 -4.30 -8.91 -14.66
CA ASP A 282 -5.40 -8.64 -13.72
C ASP A 282 -5.61 -9.77 -12.69
N GLU A 283 -5.53 -11.02 -13.15
CA GLU A 283 -5.70 -12.21 -12.32
C GLU A 283 -4.66 -13.26 -12.66
N ILE A 284 -3.62 -13.35 -11.83
CA ILE A 284 -2.57 -14.35 -12.01
C ILE A 284 -3.08 -15.79 -11.89
N ALA A 285 -4.11 -16.04 -11.06
CA ALA A 285 -4.64 -17.39 -10.89
C ALA A 285 -5.10 -18.01 -12.22
N GLU A 286 -5.68 -17.23 -13.13
CA GLU A 286 -6.14 -17.69 -14.45
C GLU A 286 -4.99 -18.14 -15.37
N LEU A 287 -3.77 -17.69 -15.11
CA LEU A 287 -2.58 -18.11 -15.86
C LEU A 287 -1.98 -19.42 -15.35
N TYR A 288 -2.31 -19.82 -14.12
CA TYR A 288 -1.74 -21.00 -13.45
C TYR A 288 -2.75 -22.15 -13.28
N LEU A 289 -4.04 -21.83 -13.14
CA LEU A 289 -5.10 -22.83 -12.97
C LEU A 289 -5.31 -23.61 -14.27
N SER A 290 -5.18 -24.94 -14.23
CA SER A 290 -5.42 -25.80 -15.38
C SER A 290 -6.70 -26.61 -15.18
N ASP A 291 -7.47 -26.81 -16.24
CA ASP A 291 -8.66 -27.69 -16.27
C ASP A 291 -8.31 -29.20 -16.26
N GLY A 292 -7.02 -29.51 -16.32
CA GLY A 292 -6.48 -30.88 -16.24
C GLY A 292 -6.04 -31.43 -17.60
N THR A 293 -6.44 -30.78 -18.70
CA THR A 293 -6.02 -31.15 -20.05
C THR A 293 -4.51 -30.94 -20.22
N ARG A 294 -3.89 -31.74 -21.10
CA ARG A 294 -2.44 -31.65 -21.35
C ARG A 294 -2.06 -30.28 -21.91
N GLU A 295 -2.89 -29.72 -22.77
CA GLU A 295 -2.70 -28.42 -23.41
C GLU A 295 -2.77 -27.30 -22.36
N SER A 296 -3.82 -27.27 -21.53
CA SER A 296 -3.99 -26.26 -20.47
C SER A 296 -2.83 -26.29 -19.46
N LYS A 297 -2.31 -27.48 -19.11
CA LYS A 297 -1.12 -27.64 -18.27
C LYS A 297 0.15 -27.09 -18.93
N ALA A 298 0.36 -27.41 -20.21
CA ALA A 298 1.52 -26.93 -20.95
C ALA A 298 1.50 -25.40 -21.08
N GLU A 299 0.34 -24.81 -21.37
CA GLU A 299 0.19 -23.35 -21.42
C GLU A 299 0.43 -22.69 -20.05
N ALA A 300 -0.08 -23.27 -18.96
CA ALA A 300 0.15 -22.75 -17.62
C ALA A 300 1.64 -22.79 -17.22
N GLU A 301 2.33 -23.87 -17.53
CA GLU A 301 3.77 -24.02 -17.29
C GLU A 301 4.61 -23.02 -18.12
N GLN A 302 4.23 -22.82 -19.39
CA GLN A 302 4.84 -21.81 -20.26
C GLN A 302 4.63 -20.40 -19.72
N CYS A 303 3.39 -20.02 -19.38
CA CYS A 303 3.07 -18.73 -18.76
C CYS A 303 3.91 -18.48 -17.51
N SER A 304 3.97 -19.47 -16.61
CA SER A 304 4.78 -19.39 -15.38
C SER A 304 6.26 -19.16 -15.68
N THR A 305 6.82 -19.90 -16.64
CA THR A 305 8.23 -19.80 -17.02
C THR A 305 8.55 -18.44 -17.64
N LEU A 306 7.71 -17.95 -18.55
CA LEU A 306 7.90 -16.69 -19.26
C LEU A 306 7.78 -15.49 -18.30
N LEU A 307 6.75 -15.47 -17.43
CA LEU A 307 6.59 -14.43 -16.41
C LEU A 307 7.80 -14.38 -15.48
N LEU A 308 8.24 -15.54 -14.98
CA LEU A 308 9.42 -15.61 -14.10
C LEU A 308 10.68 -15.08 -14.81
N ARG A 309 10.87 -15.44 -16.08
CA ARG A 309 12.01 -14.98 -16.88
C ARG A 309 12.01 -13.46 -17.08
N LEU A 310 10.85 -12.88 -17.39
CA LEU A 310 10.68 -11.42 -17.49
C LEU A 310 10.95 -10.73 -16.15
N ALA A 311 10.46 -11.29 -15.04
CA ALA A 311 10.66 -10.72 -13.70
C ALA A 311 12.14 -10.73 -13.27
N GLN A 312 12.90 -11.76 -13.66
CA GLN A 312 14.31 -11.91 -13.28
C GLN A 312 15.25 -10.97 -14.05
N LEU A 313 14.96 -10.69 -15.32
CA LEU A 313 15.91 -10.01 -16.23
C LEU A 313 15.37 -8.71 -16.82
N GLY A 314 14.08 -8.43 -16.71
CA GLY A 314 13.40 -7.36 -17.43
C GLY A 314 13.71 -5.95 -16.92
N ALA A 315 13.98 -5.77 -15.63
CA ALA A 315 14.08 -4.46 -14.99
C ALA A 315 15.10 -3.51 -15.66
N ALA A 316 16.33 -3.97 -15.88
CA ALA A 316 17.38 -3.17 -16.53
C ALA A 316 17.11 -2.95 -18.04
N LEU A 317 16.20 -3.73 -18.62
CA LEU A 317 15.81 -3.72 -20.02
C LEU A 317 14.49 -2.96 -20.26
N GLY A 318 13.95 -2.33 -19.22
CA GLY A 318 12.72 -1.54 -19.29
C GLY A 318 11.46 -2.37 -19.47
N LEU A 319 11.46 -3.62 -19.05
CA LEU A 319 10.29 -4.49 -18.99
C LEU A 319 9.86 -4.60 -17.53
N HIS A 320 8.65 -4.15 -17.24
CA HIS A 320 8.08 -4.07 -15.89
C HIS A 320 6.84 -4.93 -15.78
N LEU A 321 6.59 -5.51 -14.60
CA LEU A 321 5.47 -6.41 -14.37
C LEU A 321 4.60 -5.88 -13.23
N VAL A 322 3.30 -5.82 -13.46
CA VAL A 322 2.32 -5.50 -12.43
C VAL A 322 1.32 -6.64 -12.41
N VAL A 323 1.47 -7.50 -11.42
CA VAL A 323 0.73 -8.75 -11.32
C VAL A 323 -0.31 -8.60 -10.24
N ALA A 324 -1.58 -8.81 -10.58
CA ALA A 324 -2.67 -8.75 -9.64
C ALA A 324 -3.37 -10.10 -9.48
N GLY A 325 -4.03 -10.30 -8.34
CA GLY A 325 -4.87 -11.47 -8.12
C GLY A 325 -5.80 -11.34 -6.92
N GLN A 326 -6.93 -12.03 -6.96
CA GLN A 326 -7.89 -12.03 -5.86
C GLN A 326 -7.54 -13.03 -4.77
N ARG A 327 -7.03 -14.19 -5.20
CA ARG A 327 -6.53 -15.26 -4.33
C ARG A 327 -5.19 -15.72 -4.90
N VAL A 328 -4.13 -15.47 -4.15
CA VAL A 328 -2.77 -15.83 -4.56
C VAL A 328 -2.16 -16.61 -3.42
N GLY A 329 -2.02 -17.92 -3.59
CA GLY A 329 -1.44 -18.81 -2.60
C GLY A 329 -0.48 -19.81 -3.23
N SER A 330 0.21 -20.56 -2.38
CA SER A 330 1.09 -21.66 -2.79
C SER A 330 0.32 -22.80 -3.47
N ASP A 331 -1.01 -22.81 -3.38
CA ASP A 331 -1.91 -23.74 -4.06
C ASP A 331 -1.89 -23.59 -5.59
N LEU A 332 -1.46 -22.45 -6.12
CA LEU A 332 -1.22 -22.26 -7.57
C LEU A 332 0.10 -22.90 -8.05
N GLY A 333 0.90 -23.48 -7.14
CA GLY A 333 2.10 -24.25 -7.44
C GLY A 333 3.43 -23.50 -7.22
N PRO A 334 4.58 -24.17 -7.45
CA PRO A 334 5.90 -23.60 -7.16
C PRO A 334 6.24 -22.39 -8.04
N GLY A 335 5.72 -22.34 -9.26
CA GLY A 335 5.95 -21.25 -10.21
C GLY A 335 5.47 -19.88 -9.70
N VAL A 336 4.30 -19.82 -9.06
CA VAL A 336 3.79 -18.54 -8.51
C VAL A 336 4.65 -18.07 -7.33
N THR A 337 5.19 -19.00 -6.55
CA THR A 337 6.06 -18.69 -5.40
C THR A 337 7.41 -18.16 -5.85
N ALA A 338 7.98 -18.77 -6.90
CA ALA A 338 9.20 -18.28 -7.53
C ALA A 338 9.00 -16.90 -8.16
N LEU A 339 7.88 -16.68 -8.85
CA LEU A 339 7.55 -15.37 -9.44
C LEU A 339 7.37 -14.32 -8.34
N ARG A 340 6.57 -14.61 -7.31
CA ARG A 340 6.35 -13.74 -6.15
C ARG A 340 7.67 -13.23 -5.57
N ALA A 341 8.68 -14.07 -5.44
CA ALA A 341 10.00 -13.68 -4.92
C ALA A 341 10.71 -12.59 -5.75
N GLN A 342 10.36 -12.43 -7.03
CA GLN A 342 10.90 -11.39 -7.92
C GLN A 342 10.06 -10.09 -7.92
N LEU A 343 8.84 -10.11 -7.38
CA LEU A 343 7.93 -8.96 -7.37
C LEU A 343 8.17 -8.09 -6.13
N GLY A 344 9.22 -7.28 -6.10
CA GLY A 344 9.62 -6.53 -4.90
C GLY A 344 8.55 -5.58 -4.33
N GLY A 345 7.68 -5.02 -5.17
CA GLY A 345 6.58 -4.15 -4.73
C GLY A 345 5.39 -4.97 -4.24
N ARG A 346 4.88 -4.67 -3.04
CA ARG A 346 3.72 -5.38 -2.47
C ARG A 346 2.59 -4.41 -2.17
N ILE A 347 1.38 -4.78 -2.58
CA ILE A 347 0.14 -4.10 -2.23
C ILE A 347 -0.90 -5.17 -1.89
N CYS A 348 -1.44 -5.12 -0.68
CA CYS A 348 -2.48 -6.01 -0.21
C CYS A 348 -3.69 -5.18 0.22
N HIS A 349 -4.73 -5.17 -0.60
CA HIS A 349 -6.06 -4.70 -0.17
C HIS A 349 -6.68 -5.72 0.77
N ARG A 350 -7.92 -5.46 1.22
CA ARG A 350 -8.71 -6.46 1.95
C ARG A 350 -8.73 -7.79 1.20
N VAL A 351 -8.33 -8.86 1.87
CA VAL A 351 -8.41 -10.25 1.39
C VAL A 351 -9.41 -11.05 2.23
N ASN A 352 -9.91 -12.16 1.68
CA ASN A 352 -10.86 -13.02 2.38
C ASN A 352 -10.17 -14.16 3.13
N ASP A 353 -8.92 -14.49 2.78
CA ASP A 353 -8.17 -15.59 3.37
C ASP A 353 -6.80 -15.14 3.89
N PRO A 354 -6.33 -15.69 5.03
CA PRO A 354 -5.01 -15.37 5.58
C PRO A 354 -3.84 -15.74 4.66
N GLY A 355 -4.00 -16.79 3.84
CA GLY A 355 -2.94 -17.31 2.97
C GLY A 355 -2.52 -16.30 1.91
N THR A 356 -3.47 -15.59 1.31
CA THR A 356 -3.20 -14.52 0.33
C THR A 356 -2.46 -13.35 0.97
N ALA A 357 -2.83 -12.96 2.21
CA ALA A 357 -2.10 -11.92 2.93
C ALA A 357 -0.66 -12.34 3.24
N GLU A 358 -0.46 -13.58 3.70
CA GLU A 358 0.87 -14.14 3.99
C GLU A 358 1.72 -14.23 2.72
N MET A 359 1.15 -14.70 1.61
CA MET A 359 1.81 -14.74 0.30
C MET A 359 2.24 -13.34 -0.16
N THR A 360 1.44 -12.32 0.12
CA THR A 360 1.74 -10.95 -0.33
C THR A 360 2.72 -10.22 0.57
N LEU A 361 2.61 -10.37 1.90
CA LEU A 361 3.28 -9.52 2.88
C LEU A 361 4.13 -10.27 3.91
N GLY A 362 4.10 -11.60 3.94
CA GLY A 362 4.72 -12.41 4.99
C GLY A 362 6.25 -12.29 5.05
N ASP A 363 6.89 -12.05 3.91
CA ASP A 363 8.33 -11.74 3.82
C ASP A 363 8.67 -10.30 4.20
N LEU A 364 7.70 -9.39 4.15
CA LEU A 364 7.89 -7.99 4.51
C LEU A 364 7.80 -7.81 6.02
N ASN A 365 6.65 -8.12 6.62
CA ASN A 365 6.41 -7.98 8.06
C ASN A 365 5.10 -8.68 8.48
N LYS A 366 5.15 -9.50 9.54
CA LYS A 366 3.97 -10.19 10.12
C LYS A 366 2.88 -9.24 10.60
N ASP A 367 3.24 -8.06 11.11
CA ASP A 367 2.27 -7.04 11.51
C ASP A 367 1.50 -6.50 10.30
N ALA A 368 2.16 -6.39 9.14
CA ALA A 368 1.51 -5.95 7.90
C ALA A 368 0.47 -6.98 7.43
N VAL A 369 0.74 -8.28 7.59
CA VAL A 369 -0.20 -9.37 7.31
C VAL A 369 -1.45 -9.23 8.19
N ALA A 370 -1.27 -9.05 9.51
CA ALA A 370 -2.39 -8.86 10.44
C ALA A 370 -3.22 -7.61 10.11
N VAL A 371 -2.55 -6.51 9.75
CA VAL A 371 -3.23 -5.26 9.37
C VAL A 371 -4.02 -5.43 8.08
N ALA A 372 -3.48 -6.10 7.06
CA ALA A 372 -4.20 -6.37 5.82
C ALA A 372 -5.47 -7.22 6.04
N GLN A 373 -5.40 -8.21 6.96
CA GLN A 373 -6.55 -9.04 7.35
C GLN A 373 -7.61 -8.26 8.15
N SER A 374 -7.21 -7.16 8.83
CA SER A 374 -8.13 -6.31 9.59
C SER A 374 -8.87 -5.27 8.74
N ILE A 375 -8.49 -5.08 7.46
CA ILE A 375 -9.16 -4.13 6.57
C ILE A 375 -10.61 -4.57 6.36
N THR A 376 -11.56 -3.68 6.64
CA THR A 376 -12.99 -3.98 6.57
C THR A 376 -13.57 -3.74 5.17
N ALA A 377 -14.78 -4.26 4.90
CA ALA A 377 -15.46 -4.06 3.62
C ALA A 377 -15.86 -2.60 3.33
N GLU A 378 -15.94 -1.77 4.37
CA GLU A 378 -16.24 -0.33 4.28
C GLU A 378 -15.01 0.50 3.87
N GLU A 379 -13.82 -0.04 4.08
CA GLU A 379 -12.53 0.59 3.77
C GLU A 379 -12.08 0.34 2.33
N GLN A 380 -13.00 0.49 1.38
CA GLN A 380 -12.71 0.28 -0.05
C GLN A 380 -11.57 1.20 -0.53
N GLY A 381 -10.63 0.60 -1.25
CA GLY A 381 -9.42 1.28 -1.73
C GLY A 381 -8.29 1.34 -0.70
N VAL A 382 -8.53 0.99 0.57
CA VAL A 382 -7.46 0.87 1.56
C VAL A 382 -6.63 -0.39 1.27
N ALA A 383 -5.32 -0.25 1.38
CA ALA A 383 -4.36 -1.33 1.24
C ALA A 383 -3.20 -1.14 2.23
N VAL A 384 -2.50 -2.24 2.51
CA VAL A 384 -1.15 -2.23 3.06
C VAL A 384 -0.18 -2.32 1.89
N CYS A 385 0.82 -1.45 1.84
CA CYS A 385 1.83 -1.45 0.79
C CYS A 385 3.25 -1.34 1.33
N THR A 386 4.23 -1.77 0.53
CA THR A 386 5.65 -1.47 0.77
C THR A 386 5.87 0.03 0.86
N GLY A 387 6.48 0.48 1.95
CA GLY A 387 6.83 1.88 2.20
C GLY A 387 8.17 2.27 1.55
N PRO A 388 8.43 3.58 1.37
CA PRO A 388 9.65 4.07 0.73
C PRO A 388 10.94 3.71 1.47
N ASP A 389 10.87 3.48 2.78
CA ASP A 389 12.03 3.13 3.63
C ASP A 389 12.23 1.61 3.78
N GLY A 390 11.60 0.80 2.93
CA GLY A 390 11.63 -0.68 3.03
C GLY A 390 10.72 -1.26 4.13
N GLY A 391 9.99 -0.40 4.86
CA GLY A 391 8.92 -0.80 5.78
C GLY A 391 7.59 -1.03 5.06
N TRP A 392 6.49 -0.89 5.79
CA TRP A 392 5.13 -0.91 5.24
C TRP A 392 4.33 0.31 5.71
N SER A 393 3.29 0.66 4.96
CA SER A 393 2.33 1.70 5.34
C SER A 393 0.94 1.35 4.85
N ARG A 394 -0.09 1.84 5.53
CA ARG A 394 -1.45 1.84 4.97
C ARG A 394 -1.58 2.99 3.98
N ALA A 395 -2.35 2.75 2.93
CA ALA A 395 -2.62 3.73 1.90
C ALA A 395 -4.03 3.54 1.35
N ARG A 396 -4.59 4.58 0.73
CA ARG A 396 -5.86 4.48 -0.01
C ARG A 396 -5.64 4.92 -1.45
N SER A 397 -6.04 4.07 -2.40
CA SER A 397 -6.02 4.39 -3.82
C SER A 397 -7.12 5.40 -4.16
N HIS A 398 -6.85 6.26 -5.13
CA HIS A 398 -7.86 7.16 -5.70
C HIS A 398 -8.81 6.38 -6.62
N LEU A 399 -10.10 6.68 -6.49
CA LEU A 399 -11.11 6.08 -7.34
C LEU A 399 -10.96 6.58 -8.78
N THR A 400 -10.74 5.64 -9.70
CA THR A 400 -10.86 5.84 -11.15
C THR A 400 -12.14 5.15 -11.61
N THR A 401 -13.11 5.90 -12.10
CA THR A 401 -14.38 5.34 -12.59
C THR A 401 -14.20 4.70 -13.97
N THR A 402 -15.14 3.84 -14.37
CA THR A 402 -15.17 3.24 -15.71
C THR A 402 -15.20 4.31 -16.81
N GLU A 403 -15.97 5.39 -16.61
CA GLU A 403 -16.02 6.51 -17.56
C GLU A 403 -14.67 7.21 -17.67
N GLN A 404 -13.99 7.45 -16.54
CA GLN A 404 -12.65 8.03 -16.54
C GLN A 404 -11.63 7.10 -17.21
N ALA A 405 -11.73 5.79 -17.02
CA ALA A 405 -10.88 4.80 -17.67
C ALA A 405 -11.02 4.87 -19.20
N VAL A 406 -12.25 4.77 -19.71
CA VAL A 406 -12.55 4.84 -21.15
C VAL A 406 -12.16 6.20 -21.74
N SER A 407 -12.48 7.28 -21.04
CA SER A 407 -12.12 8.64 -21.45
C SER A 407 -10.59 8.81 -21.55
N THR A 408 -9.84 8.31 -20.57
CA THR A 408 -8.38 8.37 -20.56
C THR A 408 -7.78 7.54 -21.70
N ALA A 409 -8.32 6.35 -21.96
CA ALA A 409 -7.87 5.50 -23.05
C ALA A 409 -8.07 6.17 -24.42
N ARG A 410 -9.24 6.78 -24.65
CA ARG A 410 -9.54 7.53 -25.88
C ARG A 410 -8.65 8.77 -26.03
N LYS A 411 -8.48 9.52 -24.94
CA LYS A 411 -7.69 10.76 -24.93
C LYS A 411 -6.22 10.54 -25.28
N HIS A 412 -5.69 9.34 -25.01
CA HIS A 412 -4.28 9.01 -25.22
C HIS A 412 -4.09 7.89 -26.25
N ALA A 413 -5.08 7.63 -27.11
CA ALA A 413 -5.00 6.56 -28.09
C ALA A 413 -3.83 6.75 -29.07
N GLU A 414 -3.48 8.00 -29.41
CA GLU A 414 -2.32 8.30 -30.25
C GLU A 414 -0.96 8.05 -29.57
N MET A 415 -0.93 7.80 -28.25
CA MET A 415 0.30 7.54 -27.50
C MET A 415 0.69 6.05 -27.46
N VAL A 416 -0.05 5.18 -28.15
CA VAL A 416 0.27 3.74 -28.23
C VAL A 416 1.56 3.55 -29.02
N PRO A 417 2.65 3.05 -28.41
CA PRO A 417 3.88 2.79 -29.14
C PRO A 417 3.72 1.61 -30.08
N GLU A 418 4.35 1.68 -31.25
CA GLU A 418 4.36 0.58 -32.20
C GLU A 418 5.21 -0.58 -31.69
N LEU A 419 4.58 -1.74 -31.49
CA LEU A 419 5.25 -3.02 -31.19
C LEU A 419 4.79 -4.09 -32.20
N PRO A 420 5.27 -4.05 -33.46
CA PRO A 420 4.73 -4.89 -34.54
C PRO A 420 4.82 -6.39 -34.28
N ALA A 421 5.82 -6.83 -33.49
CA ALA A 421 5.97 -8.23 -33.14
C ALA A 421 4.79 -8.76 -32.31
N LEU A 422 4.23 -7.95 -31.40
CA LEU A 422 3.06 -8.33 -30.60
C LEU A 422 1.81 -8.47 -31.47
N GLY A 423 1.57 -7.51 -32.38
CA GLY A 423 0.44 -7.57 -33.31
C GLY A 423 0.50 -8.79 -34.23
N ARG A 424 1.69 -9.12 -34.76
CA ARG A 424 1.88 -10.33 -35.57
C ARG A 424 1.64 -11.62 -34.79
N ALA A 425 2.11 -11.69 -33.54
CA ALA A 425 1.93 -12.87 -32.70
C ALA A 425 0.44 -13.16 -32.43
N LEU A 426 -0.35 -12.12 -32.15
CA LEU A 426 -1.80 -12.26 -31.96
C LEU A 426 -2.53 -12.62 -33.25
N ALA A 427 -2.20 -11.95 -34.37
CA ALA A 427 -2.81 -12.24 -35.67
C ALA A 427 -2.55 -13.67 -36.16
N ALA A 428 -1.38 -14.25 -35.85
CA ALA A 428 -1.08 -15.64 -36.18
C ALA A 428 -2.02 -16.63 -35.48
N LEU A 429 -2.39 -16.36 -34.22
CA LEU A 429 -3.34 -17.19 -33.47
C LEU A 429 -4.77 -17.10 -34.03
N GLU A 430 -5.20 -15.92 -34.48
CA GLU A 430 -6.51 -15.75 -35.14
C GLU A 430 -6.60 -16.53 -36.45
N GLY A 431 -5.48 -16.63 -37.18
CA GLY A 431 -5.37 -17.41 -38.42
C GLY A 431 -5.41 -18.92 -38.21
N GLU A 432 -4.96 -19.43 -37.06
CA GLU A 432 -5.02 -20.87 -36.71
C GLU A 432 -6.42 -21.33 -36.28
N ASN A 433 -7.32 -20.39 -35.92
CA ASN A 433 -8.70 -20.67 -35.51
C ASN A 433 -9.71 -20.56 -36.67
N LYS A 434 -9.27 -20.21 -37.88
CA LYS A 434 -10.06 -20.20 -39.12
C LYS A 434 -9.68 -21.38 -39.99
#